data_AF-A0A523J9L1-F1
#
_entry.id   AF-A0A523J9L1-F1
#
_cell.length_a   1.000
_cell.length_b   1.000
_cell.length_c   1.000
_cell.angle_alpha   90.00
_cell.angle_beta   90.00
_cell.angle_gamma   90.00
#
_symmetry.space_group_name_H-M   'P 1'
#
loop_
_entity.id
_entity.type
_entity.pdbx_description
1 polymer ?
#
loop_
_entity_poly.entity_id
_entity_poly.type
_entity_poly.pdbx_seq_one_letter_code
_entity_poly.pdbx_strand_id
1 'polypeptide(L)'
;MTDGKATASSGVAHAAALVAFTEAVLGEDDVELTRARAAVLERVGSAGLVDAAAVVGNFQRMVRIADSTGIPLDAPLALATEDLRSELGLDRFGSAANTPPAGRLARALARALQPVARPAMRLILSLQQRLGHS
;
A
#
# COMPACT_ATOMS: atom_id res chain seq x y z
N MET A 1 -0.97 6.69 -12.04
CA MET A 1 0.47 6.73 -12.35
C MET A 1 1.00 5.31 -12.47
N THR A 2 0.64 4.61 -13.54
CA THR A 2 1.37 3.43 -14.03
C THR A 2 2.40 3.88 -15.07
N ASP A 3 3.60 3.30 -15.06
CA ASP A 3 4.60 3.58 -16.09
C ASP A 3 4.08 3.11 -17.47
N GLY A 4 3.93 4.04 -18.41
CA GLY A 4 3.44 3.75 -19.77
C GLY A 4 4.31 2.74 -20.53
N LYS A 5 5.59 2.58 -20.15
CA LYS A 5 6.46 1.51 -20.69
C LYS A 5 6.05 0.12 -20.20
N ALA A 6 5.65 -0.02 -18.94
CA ALA A 6 5.20 -1.29 -18.37
C ALA A 6 3.87 -1.76 -18.99
N THR A 7 2.98 -0.83 -19.33
CA THR A 7 1.73 -1.13 -20.02
C THR A 7 1.97 -1.74 -21.41
N ALA A 8 2.94 -1.20 -22.15
CA ALA A 8 3.30 -1.66 -23.49
C ALA A 8 3.95 -3.06 -23.51
N SER A 9 4.63 -3.46 -22.44
CA SER A 9 5.30 -4.77 -22.33
C SER A 9 4.47 -5.84 -21.62
N SER A 10 3.22 -5.55 -21.25
CA SER A 10 2.41 -6.44 -20.39
C SER A 10 1.95 -7.75 -21.05
N GLY A 11 1.95 -7.83 -22.38
CA GLY A 11 1.36 -8.96 -23.12
C GLY A 11 -0.16 -9.05 -23.05
N VAL A 12 -0.82 -8.13 -22.33
CA VAL A 12 -2.28 -8.06 -22.21
C VAL A 12 -2.85 -7.25 -23.38
N ALA A 13 -3.80 -7.85 -24.10
CA ALA A 13 -4.51 -7.16 -25.16
C ALA A 13 -5.22 -5.91 -24.61
N HIS A 14 -5.10 -4.79 -25.32
CA HIS A 14 -5.72 -3.51 -24.95
C HIS A 14 -5.32 -2.96 -23.56
N ALA A 15 -4.16 -3.37 -23.02
CA ALA A 15 -3.67 -2.95 -21.70
C ALA A 15 -3.73 -1.43 -21.49
N ALA A 16 -3.36 -0.63 -22.49
CA ALA A 16 -3.40 0.83 -22.41
C ALA A 16 -4.81 1.38 -22.16
N ALA A 17 -5.83 0.82 -22.82
CA ALA A 17 -7.21 1.25 -22.62
C ALA A 17 -7.73 0.83 -21.24
N LEU A 18 -7.40 -0.38 -20.79
CA LEU A 18 -7.79 -0.91 -19.48
C LEU A 18 -7.14 -0.14 -18.32
N VAL A 19 -5.86 0.19 -18.45
CA VAL A 19 -5.11 1.01 -17.50
C VAL A 19 -5.68 2.42 -17.45
N ALA A 20 -5.87 3.07 -18.60
CA ALA A 20 -6.45 4.43 -18.65
C ALA A 20 -7.85 4.47 -18.03
N PHE A 21 -8.68 3.46 -18.28
CA PHE A 21 -9.99 3.35 -17.63
C PHE A 21 -9.87 3.16 -16.12
N THR A 22 -8.93 2.35 -15.67
CA THR A 22 -8.66 2.18 -14.23
C THR A 22 -8.23 3.51 -13.60
N GLU A 23 -7.29 4.23 -14.20
CA GLU A 23 -6.85 5.54 -13.70
C GLU A 23 -7.99 6.57 -13.67
N ALA A 24 -8.82 6.62 -14.71
CA ALA A 24 -9.95 7.53 -14.77
C ALA A 24 -11.04 7.22 -13.73
N VAL A 25 -11.30 5.93 -13.42
CA VAL A 25 -12.23 5.53 -12.35
C VAL A 25 -11.74 5.96 -10.96
N LEU A 26 -10.42 6.06 -10.77
CA LEU A 26 -9.81 6.48 -9.51
C LEU A 26 -9.65 8.00 -9.36
N GLY A 27 -9.81 8.73 -10.46
CA GLY A 27 -9.74 10.20 -10.48
C GLY A 27 -11.09 10.85 -10.18
N GLU A 28 -11.13 12.17 -10.33
CA GLU A 28 -12.32 13.01 -10.12
C GLU A 28 -12.82 13.66 -11.43
N ASP A 29 -12.24 13.29 -12.59
CA ASP A 29 -12.58 13.85 -13.89
C ASP A 29 -13.58 12.97 -14.65
N ASP A 30 -14.85 13.38 -14.61
CA ASP A 30 -15.96 12.67 -15.27
C ASP A 30 -15.84 12.66 -16.81
N VAL A 31 -15.17 13.66 -17.40
CA VAL A 31 -14.95 13.74 -18.85
C VAL A 31 -13.91 12.70 -19.27
N GLU A 32 -12.81 12.60 -18.53
CA GLU A 32 -11.81 11.55 -18.73
C GLU A 32 -12.40 10.16 -18.51
N LEU A 33 -13.23 9.99 -17.47
CA LEU A 33 -13.91 8.72 -17.21
C LEU A 33 -14.83 8.32 -18.37
N THR A 34 -15.61 9.26 -18.89
CA THR A 34 -16.49 9.03 -20.04
C THR A 34 -15.68 8.60 -21.27
N ARG A 35 -14.58 9.30 -21.54
CA ARG A 35 -13.69 8.98 -22.67
C ARG A 35 -13.05 7.60 -22.53
N ALA A 36 -12.50 7.30 -21.36
CA ALA A 36 -11.82 6.03 -21.12
C ALA A 36 -12.80 4.84 -21.17
N ARG A 37 -14.02 5.03 -20.63
CA ARG A 37 -15.11 4.03 -20.74
C ARG A 37 -15.46 3.75 -22.20
N ALA A 38 -15.61 4.78 -23.02
CA ALA A 38 -15.89 4.62 -24.45
C ALA A 38 -14.76 3.87 -25.17
N ALA A 39 -13.50 4.18 -24.86
CA ALA A 39 -12.34 3.52 -25.45
C ALA A 39 -12.27 2.02 -25.10
N VAL A 40 -12.62 1.63 -23.87
CA VAL A 40 -12.72 0.21 -23.49
C VAL A 40 -13.89 -0.47 -24.18
N LEU A 41 -15.06 0.19 -24.25
CA LEU A 41 -16.22 -0.34 -24.96
C LEU A 41 -15.91 -0.63 -26.43
N GLU A 42 -15.23 0.30 -27.11
CA GLU A 42 -14.85 0.17 -28.52
C GLU A 42 -13.83 -0.95 -28.74
N ARG A 43 -12.80 -1.04 -27.90
CA ARG A 43 -11.64 -1.93 -28.14
C ARG A 43 -11.81 -3.33 -27.57
N VAL A 44 -12.47 -3.44 -26.41
CA VAL A 44 -12.60 -4.70 -25.65
C VAL A 44 -14.03 -5.25 -25.73
N GLY A 45 -15.01 -4.39 -26.01
CA GLY A 45 -16.42 -4.76 -26.09
C GLY A 45 -17.16 -4.60 -24.76
N SER A 46 -18.49 -4.75 -24.83
CA SER A 46 -19.39 -4.52 -23.69
C SER A 46 -19.14 -5.48 -22.53
N ALA A 47 -18.96 -6.77 -22.80
CA ALA A 47 -18.64 -7.76 -21.78
C ALA A 47 -17.29 -7.45 -21.10
N GLY A 48 -16.26 -7.12 -21.88
CA GLY A 48 -14.95 -6.76 -21.36
C GLY A 48 -14.96 -5.47 -20.52
N LEU A 49 -15.79 -4.49 -20.87
CA LEU A 49 -16.00 -3.29 -20.05
C LEU A 49 -16.62 -3.64 -18.70
N VAL A 50 -17.64 -4.51 -18.68
CA VAL A 50 -18.28 -4.95 -17.44
C VAL A 50 -17.28 -5.70 -16.55
N ASP A 51 -16.51 -6.61 -17.12
CA ASP A 51 -15.47 -7.37 -16.40
C ASP A 51 -14.39 -6.43 -15.84
N ALA A 52 -13.90 -5.49 -16.64
CA ALA A 52 -12.92 -4.50 -16.19
C ALA A 52 -13.46 -3.65 -15.02
N ALA A 53 -14.71 -3.17 -15.12
CA ALA A 53 -15.34 -2.40 -14.05
C ALA A 53 -15.54 -3.25 -12.78
N ALA A 54 -15.88 -4.53 -12.92
CA ALA A 54 -16.01 -5.46 -11.80
C ALA A 54 -14.66 -5.68 -11.10
N VAL A 55 -13.57 -5.84 -11.86
CA VAL A 55 -12.21 -5.96 -11.31
C VAL A 55 -11.82 -4.70 -10.55
N VAL A 56 -12.00 -3.51 -11.14
CA VAL A 56 -11.70 -2.24 -10.46
C VAL A 56 -12.51 -2.11 -9.17
N GLY A 57 -13.82 -2.41 -9.22
CA GLY A 57 -14.69 -2.39 -8.05
C GLY A 57 -14.26 -3.37 -6.95
N ASN A 58 -13.79 -4.56 -7.32
CA ASN A 58 -13.29 -5.55 -6.36
C ASN A 58 -12.06 -5.06 -5.60
N PHE A 59 -11.07 -4.48 -6.30
CA PHE A 59 -9.88 -3.92 -5.65
C PHE A 59 -10.23 -2.72 -4.75
N GLN A 60 -11.11 -1.84 -5.22
CA GLN A 60 -11.58 -0.70 -4.44
C GLN A 60 -12.31 -1.11 -3.16
N ARG A 61 -13.09 -2.20 -3.20
CA ARG A 61 -13.73 -2.75 -2.01
C ARG A 61 -12.70 -3.21 -0.98
N MET A 62 -11.67 -3.93 -1.40
CA MET A 62 -10.64 -4.45 -0.49
C MET A 62 -9.88 -3.32 0.21
N VAL A 63 -9.55 -2.24 -0.50
CA VAL A 63 -8.91 -1.06 0.08
C VAL A 63 -9.79 -0.43 1.16
N ARG A 64 -11.07 -0.18 0.88
CA ARG A 64 -12.00 0.39 1.87
C ARG A 64 -12.19 -0.50 3.10
N ILE A 65 -12.22 -1.82 2.93
CA ILE A 65 -12.27 -2.77 4.05
C ILE A 65 -10.99 -2.63 4.88
N ALA A 66 -9.82 -2.69 4.24
CA ALA A 66 -8.53 -2.57 4.90
C ALA A 66 -8.37 -1.23 5.64
N ASP A 67 -8.84 -0.12 5.07
CA ASP A 67 -8.83 1.19 5.71
C ASP A 67 -9.78 1.24 6.92
N SER A 68 -10.94 0.59 6.81
CA SER A 68 -11.96 0.58 7.87
C SER A 68 -11.58 -0.33 9.04
N THR A 69 -10.97 -1.48 8.76
CA THR A 69 -10.55 -2.43 9.80
C THR A 69 -9.13 -2.13 10.29
N GLY A 70 -8.29 -1.52 9.49
CA GLY A 70 -6.85 -1.48 9.70
C GLY A 70 -6.19 -2.82 9.40
N ILE A 71 -5.04 -2.78 8.73
CA ILE A 71 -4.17 -3.93 8.58
C ILE A 71 -3.36 -4.09 9.87
N PRO A 72 -3.35 -5.27 10.52
CA PRO A 72 -2.53 -5.51 11.70
C PRO A 72 -1.06 -5.20 11.43
N LEU A 73 -0.41 -4.48 12.35
CA LEU A 73 1.04 -4.36 12.31
C LEU A 73 1.67 -5.66 12.83
N ASP A 74 2.79 -6.06 12.23
CA ASP A 74 3.60 -7.13 12.81
C ASP A 74 4.15 -6.72 14.19
N ALA A 75 4.51 -7.71 15.01
CA ALA A 75 4.92 -7.44 16.38
C ALA A 75 6.15 -6.51 16.49
N PRO A 76 7.19 -6.64 15.65
CA PRO A 76 8.33 -5.71 15.66
C PRO A 76 7.94 -4.27 15.32
N LEU A 77 7.13 -4.05 14.27
CA LEU A 77 6.69 -2.72 13.84
C LEU A 77 5.72 -2.11 14.85
N ALA A 78 4.80 -2.90 15.40
CA ALA A 78 3.86 -2.47 16.45
C ALA A 78 4.59 -1.95 17.69
N LEU A 79 5.68 -2.64 18.09
CA LEU A 79 6.57 -2.24 19.18
C LEU A 79 7.37 -0.98 18.84
N ALA A 80 7.98 -0.94 17.65
CA ALA A 80 8.84 0.16 17.24
C ALA A 80 8.07 1.49 17.07
N THR A 81 6.78 1.42 16.74
CA THR A 81 5.93 2.58 16.45
C THR A 81 4.94 2.92 17.56
N GLU A 82 4.95 2.21 18.69
CA GLU A 82 3.99 2.39 19.80
C GLU A 82 3.86 3.86 20.23
N ASP A 83 4.98 4.51 20.53
CA ASP A 83 4.98 5.89 21.01
C ASP A 83 4.50 6.87 19.91
N LEU A 84 4.90 6.66 18.65
CA LEU A 84 4.48 7.47 17.50
C LEU A 84 2.96 7.36 17.25
N ARG A 85 2.41 6.15 17.34
CA ARG A 85 0.97 5.92 17.18
C ARG A 85 0.18 6.61 18.29
N SER A 86 0.70 6.58 19.51
CA SER A 86 0.09 7.27 20.65
C SER A 86 0.13 8.79 20.48
N GLU A 87 1.26 9.36 20.04
CA GLU A 87 1.43 10.79 19.78
C GLU A 87 0.50 11.31 18.67
N LEU A 88 0.34 10.53 17.59
CA LEU A 88 -0.61 10.82 16.50
C LEU A 88 -2.08 10.55 16.88
N GLY A 89 -2.31 10.02 18.09
CA GLY A 89 -3.62 9.66 18.63
C GLY A 89 -4.29 8.52 17.87
N LEU A 90 -3.54 7.67 17.17
CA LEU A 90 -4.09 6.59 16.33
C LEU A 90 -4.79 5.51 17.16
N ASP A 91 -4.47 5.42 18.46
CA ASP A 91 -5.10 4.49 19.40
C ASP A 91 -6.60 4.77 19.61
N ARG A 92 -7.12 5.94 19.19
CA ARG A 92 -8.55 6.29 19.29
C ARG A 92 -9.43 5.61 18.23
N PHE A 93 -8.84 5.07 17.16
CA PHE A 93 -9.57 4.45 16.07
C PHE A 93 -9.86 2.98 16.38
N GLY A 94 -11.03 2.47 15.95
CA GLY A 94 -11.42 1.07 16.19
C GLY A 94 -10.45 0.04 15.61
N SER A 95 -9.68 0.42 14.57
CA SER A 95 -8.63 -0.39 13.97
C SER A 95 -7.44 -0.68 14.89
N ALA A 96 -7.23 0.11 15.95
CA ALA A 96 -6.18 -0.14 16.93
C ALA A 96 -6.33 -1.51 17.61
N ALA A 97 -7.56 -2.03 17.74
CA ALA A 97 -7.84 -3.35 18.28
C ALA A 97 -7.20 -4.49 17.47
N ASN A 98 -6.93 -4.26 16.18
CA ASN A 98 -6.33 -5.25 15.29
C ASN A 98 -4.80 -5.28 15.36
N THR A 99 -4.19 -4.38 16.13
CA THR A 99 -2.75 -4.41 16.45
C THR A 99 -2.58 -4.59 17.95
N PRO A 100 -2.68 -5.83 18.46
CA PRO A 100 -2.62 -6.07 19.90
C PRO A 100 -1.27 -5.62 20.48
N PRO A 101 -1.27 -4.96 21.65
CA PRO A 101 -0.05 -4.47 22.25
C PRO A 101 0.85 -5.63 22.65
N ALA A 102 2.15 -5.49 22.43
CA ALA A 102 3.12 -6.45 22.92
C ALA A 102 3.02 -6.57 24.46
N GLY A 103 3.27 -7.79 24.95
CA GLY A 103 3.27 -8.08 26.39
C GLY A 103 4.16 -7.10 27.17
N ARG A 104 3.79 -6.77 28.41
CA ARG A 104 4.53 -5.81 29.25
C ARG A 104 6.02 -6.14 29.38
N LEU A 105 6.36 -7.43 29.42
CA LEU A 105 7.74 -7.91 29.45
C LEU A 105 8.49 -7.64 28.14
N ALA A 106 7.86 -7.87 26.99
CA ALA A 106 8.45 -7.61 25.68
C ALA A 106 8.73 -6.11 25.49
N ARG A 107 7.81 -5.24 25.95
CA ARG A 107 8.02 -3.78 25.94
C ARG A 107 9.18 -3.34 26.83
N ALA A 108 9.28 -3.88 28.04
CA ALA A 108 10.39 -3.58 28.94
C ALA A 108 11.74 -4.00 28.35
N LEU A 109 11.81 -5.20 27.77
CA LEU A 109 13.01 -5.71 27.11
C LEU A 109 13.37 -4.86 25.88
N ALA A 110 12.39 -4.52 25.04
CA ALA A 110 12.62 -3.69 23.86
C ALA A 110 13.14 -2.29 24.21
N ARG A 111 12.58 -1.65 25.25
CA ARG A 111 13.06 -0.35 25.75
C ARG A 111 14.46 -0.43 26.35
N ALA A 112 14.79 -1.52 27.03
CA ALA A 112 16.14 -1.73 27.55
C ALA A 112 17.19 -1.92 26.43
N LEU A 113 16.79 -2.55 25.31
CA LEU A 113 17.68 -2.81 24.16
C LEU A 113 17.72 -1.67 23.13
N GLN A 114 16.72 -0.78 23.11
CA GLN A 114 16.65 0.39 22.21
C GLN A 114 17.91 1.29 22.17
N PRO A 115 18.56 1.66 23.30
CA PRO A 115 19.75 2.52 23.25
C PRO A 115 20.96 1.84 22.60
N VAL A 116 20.99 0.50 22.54
CA VAL A 116 22.07 -0.28 21.91
C VAL A 116 21.79 -0.52 20.43
N ALA A 117 20.53 -0.70 20.05
CA ALA A 117 20.13 -1.00 18.66
C ALA A 117 20.38 0.17 17.69
N ARG A 118 20.14 1.43 18.12
CA ARG A 118 20.34 2.62 17.27
C ARG A 118 21.80 2.84 16.82
N PRO A 119 22.82 2.80 17.70
CA PRO A 119 24.22 2.93 17.27
C PRO A 119 24.72 1.69 16.52
N ALA A 120 24.28 0.48 16.87
CA ALA A 120 24.65 -0.74 16.16
C ALA A 120 24.17 -0.74 14.70
N MET A 121 22.96 -0.28 14.44
CA MET A 121 22.41 -0.17 13.08
C MET A 121 23.15 0.87 12.24
N ARG A 122 23.56 2.01 12.83
CA ARG A 122 24.42 3.00 12.16
C ARG A 122 25.81 2.44 11.84
N LEU A 123 26.37 1.64 12.75
CA LEU A 123 27.67 0.99 12.54
C LEU A 123 27.58 -0.05 11.41
N ILE A 124 26.56 -0.91 11.42
CA ILE A 124 26.33 -1.93 10.39
C ILE A 124 26.13 -1.29 9.00
N LEU A 125 25.31 -0.24 8.91
CA LEU A 125 25.12 0.51 7.66
C LEU A 125 26.43 1.14 7.17
N SER A 126 27.24 1.69 8.08
CA SER A 126 28.54 2.26 7.73
C SER A 126 29.58 1.22 7.30
N LEU A 127 29.47 -0.03 7.78
CA LEU A 127 30.31 -1.15 7.38
C LEU A 127 29.87 -1.72 6.03
N GLN A 128 28.56 -1.80 5.77
CA GLN A 128 28.02 -2.21 4.47
C GLN A 128 28.36 -1.21 3.36
N GLN A 129 28.32 0.09 3.65
CA GLN A 129 28.75 1.13 2.71
C GLN A 129 30.25 1.10 2.39
N ARG A 130 31.10 0.60 3.31
CA ARG A 130 32.55 0.44 3.07
C ARG A 130 32.90 -0.82 2.27
N LEU A 131 32.11 -1.89 2.41
CA LEU A 131 32.33 -3.16 1.69
C LEU A 131 31.79 -3.15 0.26
N GLY A 132 30.90 -2.21 -0.10
CA GLY A 132 30.37 -2.06 -1.46
C GLY A 132 31.23 -1.23 -2.43
N HIS A 133 32.42 -0.79 -2.01
CA HIS A 133 33.34 0.05 -2.79
C HIS A 133 34.75 -0.57 -2.97
N SER A 134 34.87 -1.89 -3.00
CA SER A 134 36.08 -2.62 -3.42
C SER A 134 35.71 -3.71 -4.41
#